data_AF-H0C2S6-F1
#
_entry.id   AF-H0C2S6-F1
#
_cell.length_a   1.000
_cell.length_b   1.000
_cell.length_c   1.000
_cell.angle_alpha   90.00
_cell.angle_beta   90.00
_cell.angle_gamma   90.00
#
_symmetry.space_group_name_H-M   'P 1'
#
loop_
_entity.id
_entity.type
_entity.pdbx_description
1 polymer ?
#
loop_
_entity_poly.entity_id
_entity_poly.type
_entity_poly.pdbx_seq_one_letter_code
_entity_poly.pdbx_strand_id
1 'polypeptide(L)'
;MAAQAKRYPLNQSPLYRIQGKEQFKRALGLDWDAIPSLLSSQGYRTWQTKGEKPRDIQAPIHWMNAVHGRLAKLLSRIEVPDYVFSQKGRSYADNAHQHVGRHPVIKTDIHRFYPSVSRAMVFRMFREDFC
;
A
#
# COMPACT_ATOMS: atom_id res chain seq x y z
N MET A 1 -23.59 2.29 8.16
CA MET A 1 -22.89 1.21 7.43
C MET A 1 -22.44 1.77 6.08
N ALA A 2 -21.17 2.14 5.90
CA ALA A 2 -20.70 2.60 4.59
C ALA A 2 -20.64 1.40 3.63
N ALA A 3 -21.33 1.48 2.49
CA ALA A 3 -21.30 0.44 1.46
C ALA A 3 -19.84 0.08 1.12
N GLN A 4 -19.52 -1.22 1.14
CA GLN A 4 -18.18 -1.68 0.81
C GLN A 4 -17.90 -1.35 -0.65
N ALA A 5 -16.89 -0.50 -0.91
CA ALA A 5 -16.51 -0.17 -2.26
C ALA A 5 -16.11 -1.44 -3.03
N LYS A 6 -16.66 -1.61 -4.24
CA LYS A 6 -16.42 -2.79 -5.09
C LYS A 6 -14.91 -3.00 -5.31
N ARG A 7 -14.44 -4.22 -5.04
CA ARG A 7 -13.09 -4.67 -5.38
C ARG A 7 -12.96 -4.85 -6.89
N TYR A 8 -11.73 -4.87 -7.38
CA TYR A 8 -11.43 -5.06 -8.79
C TYR A 8 -10.12 -5.81 -9.00
N PRO A 9 -9.98 -6.54 -10.10
CA PRO A 9 -8.68 -7.07 -10.52
C PRO A 9 -7.70 -5.94 -10.80
N LEU A 10 -6.40 -6.23 -10.73
CA LEU A 10 -5.32 -5.25 -10.88
C LEU A 10 -5.45 -4.42 -12.17
N ASN A 11 -5.78 -5.06 -13.30
CA ASN A 11 -5.93 -4.43 -14.61
C ASN A 11 -7.15 -3.50 -14.74
N GLN A 12 -8.03 -3.46 -13.74
CA GLN A 12 -9.15 -2.53 -13.65
C GLN A 12 -8.92 -1.42 -12.61
N SER A 13 -7.74 -1.40 -11.99
CA SER A 13 -7.35 -0.34 -11.07
C SER A 13 -7.25 1.01 -11.81
N PRO A 14 -7.69 2.13 -11.21
CA PRO A 14 -7.41 3.46 -11.74
C PRO A 14 -5.91 3.80 -11.82
N LEU A 15 -5.05 3.00 -11.19
CA LEU A 15 -3.60 3.11 -11.26
C LEU A 15 -3.00 2.29 -12.41
N TYR A 16 -3.79 1.46 -13.10
CA TYR A 16 -3.35 0.62 -14.21
C TYR A 16 -3.18 1.46 -15.48
N ARG A 17 -2.05 1.28 -16.17
CA ARG A 17 -1.69 1.93 -17.44
C ARG A 17 -1.79 3.46 -17.42
N ILE A 18 -1.36 4.12 -16.35
CA ILE A 18 -1.22 5.58 -16.35
C ILE A 18 -0.08 5.98 -17.30
N GLN A 19 -0.42 6.63 -18.41
CA GLN A 19 0.51 7.06 -19.46
C GLN A 19 0.62 8.59 -19.60
N GLY A 20 -0.27 9.35 -18.95
CA GLY A 20 -0.32 10.80 -19.12
C GLY A 20 -0.81 11.57 -17.90
N LYS A 21 -0.57 12.89 -17.92
CA LYS A 21 -0.92 13.82 -16.82
C LYS A 21 -2.42 13.81 -16.49
N GLU A 22 -3.29 13.73 -17.50
CA GLU A 22 -4.75 13.68 -17.29
C GLU A 22 -5.20 12.41 -16.57
N GLN A 23 -4.62 11.25 -16.93
CA GLN A 23 -4.91 10.00 -16.25
C GLN A 23 -4.39 10.01 -14.81
N PHE A 24 -3.19 10.57 -14.59
CA PHE A 24 -2.62 10.79 -13.27
C PHE A 24 -3.55 11.66 -12.40
N LYS A 25 -4.00 12.79 -12.93
CA LYS A 25 -4.93 13.70 -12.25
C LYS A 25 -6.25 13.02 -11.92
N ARG A 26 -6.83 12.27 -12.86
CA ARG A 26 -8.07 11.51 -12.63
C ARG A 26 -7.90 10.43 -11.55
N ALA A 27 -6.75 9.75 -11.56
CA ALA A 27 -6.45 8.68 -10.61
C ALA A 27 -6.23 9.23 -9.20
N LEU A 28 -5.32 10.21 -9.04
CA LEU A 28 -4.90 10.71 -7.73
C LEU A 28 -5.63 11.96 -7.25
N GLY A 29 -6.39 12.63 -8.11
CA GLY A 29 -7.02 13.92 -7.79
C GLY A 29 -5.99 15.04 -7.61
N LEU A 30 -4.86 14.95 -8.31
CA LEU A 30 -3.70 15.81 -8.12
C LEU A 30 -3.14 16.26 -9.46
N ASP A 31 -2.96 17.56 -9.64
CA ASP A 31 -2.30 18.10 -10.83
C ASP A 31 -0.82 17.73 -10.84
N TRP A 32 -0.32 17.35 -12.03
CA TRP A 32 1.07 16.95 -12.20
C TRP A 32 2.05 18.05 -11.79
N ASP A 33 1.71 19.30 -12.09
CA ASP A 33 2.56 20.45 -11.81
C ASP A 33 2.61 20.77 -10.30
N ALA A 34 1.73 20.16 -9.50
CA ALA A 34 1.72 20.28 -8.05
C ALA A 34 2.72 19.30 -7.38
N ILE A 35 3.21 18.30 -8.10
CA ILE A 35 4.11 17.26 -7.56
C ILE A 35 5.41 17.80 -6.98
N PRO A 36 6.15 18.72 -7.66
CA PRO A 36 7.36 19.28 -7.08
C PRO A 36 7.12 19.93 -5.71
N SER A 37 6.01 20.65 -5.56
CA SER A 37 5.62 21.29 -4.29
C SER A 37 5.26 20.25 -3.21
N LEU A 38 4.52 19.20 -3.59
CA LEU A 38 4.20 18.10 -2.68
C LEU A 38 5.47 17.44 -2.14
N LEU A 39 6.44 17.18 -3.01
CA LEU A 39 7.68 16.48 -2.68
C LEU A 39 8.71 17.36 -1.96
N SER A 40 8.71 18.68 -2.18
CA SER A 40 9.62 19.61 -1.49
C SER A 40 9.14 20.00 -0.09
N SER A 41 7.86 19.81 0.22
CA SER A 41 7.30 20.09 1.53
C SER A 41 7.78 19.11 2.61
N GLN A 42 7.81 19.55 3.87
CA GLN A 42 7.98 18.64 5.01
C GLN A 42 6.68 17.83 5.21
N GLY A 43 6.48 16.82 4.36
CA GLY A 43 5.24 16.05 4.26
C GLY A 43 5.06 14.98 5.34
N TYR A 44 6.01 14.84 6.26
CA TYR A 44 6.00 13.79 7.28
C TYR A 44 6.35 14.31 8.67
N ARG A 45 5.60 13.85 9.68
CA ARG A 45 6.02 13.89 11.08
C ARG A 45 6.79 12.62 11.39
N THR A 46 8.01 12.74 11.90
CA THR A 46 8.88 11.59 12.21
C THR A 46 9.12 11.46 13.71
N TRP A 47 9.16 10.21 14.20
CA TRP A 47 9.51 9.89 15.59
C TRP A 47 9.95 8.43 15.71
N GLN A 48 10.54 8.05 16.85
CA GLN A 48 10.88 6.66 17.15
C GLN A 48 9.89 6.05 18.15
N THR A 49 9.55 4.78 17.95
CA THR A 49 8.78 4.03 18.95
C THR A 49 9.61 3.81 20.22
N LYS A 50 8.95 3.83 21.38
CA LYS A 50 9.57 3.43 22.65
C LYS A 50 9.65 1.90 22.72
N GLY A 51 10.75 1.37 23.28
CA GLY A 51 10.93 -0.07 23.52
C GLY A 51 12.34 -0.56 23.17
N GLU A 52 12.59 -1.85 23.39
CA GLU A 52 13.91 -2.49 23.21
C GLU A 52 14.41 -2.46 21.76
N LYS A 53 13.50 -2.37 20.79
CA LYS A 53 13.82 -2.23 19.36
C LYS A 53 13.08 -1.02 18.78
N PRO A 54 13.63 0.20 18.94
CA PRO A 54 13.04 1.41 18.37
C PRO A 54 12.85 1.27 16.86
N ARG A 55 11.71 1.75 16.36
CA ARG A 55 11.40 1.83 14.93
C ARG A 55 11.19 3.28 14.56
N ASP A 56 11.83 3.71 13.47
CA ASP A 56 11.53 5.00 12.87
C ASP A 56 10.13 4.97 12.25
N ILE A 57 9.30 5.92 12.65
CA ILE A 57 7.96 6.12 12.13
C ILE A 57 7.94 7.41 11.34
N GLN A 58 7.30 7.35 10.17
CA GLN A 58 7.03 8.51 9.32
C GLN A 58 5.52 8.55 9.09
N ALA A 59 4.82 9.51 9.70
CA ALA A 59 3.40 9.72 9.44
C ALA A 59 3.22 10.84 8.43
N PRO A 60 2.55 10.61 7.29
CA PRO A 60 2.26 11.68 6.35
C PRO A 60 1.34 12.71 7.00
N ILE A 61 1.54 13.99 6.70
CA ILE A 61 0.75 15.10 7.23
C ILE A 61 0.16 15.94 6.10
N HIS A 62 -0.91 16.69 6.43
CA HIS A 62 -1.56 17.64 5.52
C HIS A 62 -1.85 17.06 4.13
N TRP A 63 -1.32 17.70 3.08
CA TRP A 63 -1.50 17.32 1.69
C TRP A 63 -0.91 15.94 1.37
N MET A 64 0.25 15.60 1.95
CA MET A 64 0.85 14.28 1.81
C MET A 64 -0.09 13.19 2.35
N ASN A 65 -0.71 13.43 3.51
CA ASN A 65 -1.68 12.48 4.09
C ASN A 65 -2.89 12.26 3.17
N ALA A 66 -3.39 13.30 2.52
CA ALA A 66 -4.50 13.18 1.57
C ALA A 66 -4.13 12.30 0.37
N VAL A 67 -2.92 12.49 -0.19
CA VAL A 67 -2.41 11.68 -1.32
C VAL A 67 -2.21 10.22 -0.91
N HIS A 68 -1.61 9.99 0.27
CA HIS A 68 -1.47 8.64 0.84
C HIS A 68 -2.83 7.97 1.06
N GLY A 69 -3.81 8.69 1.59
CA GLY A 69 -5.18 8.18 1.77
C GLY A 69 -5.85 7.81 0.45
N ARG A 70 -5.65 8.61 -0.60
CA ARG A 70 -6.13 8.29 -1.95
C ARG A 70 -5.49 7.02 -2.50
N LEU A 71 -4.16 6.90 -2.42
CA LEU A 71 -3.43 5.71 -2.85
C LEU A 71 -3.89 4.47 -2.08
N ALA A 72 -3.97 4.56 -0.75
CA ALA A 72 -4.44 3.46 0.10
C ALA A 72 -5.85 3.01 -0.28
N LYS A 73 -6.77 3.95 -0.54
CA LYS A 73 -8.13 3.63 -0.99
C LYS A 73 -8.13 2.90 -2.34
N LEU A 74 -7.30 3.30 -3.29
CA LEU A 74 -7.21 2.65 -4.60
C LEU A 74 -6.55 1.28 -4.51
N LEU A 75 -5.44 1.16 -3.79
CA LEU A 75 -4.71 -0.10 -3.65
C LEU A 75 -5.50 -1.13 -2.83
N SER A 76 -6.21 -0.71 -1.77
CA SER A 76 -7.01 -1.63 -0.92
C SER A 76 -8.18 -2.32 -1.64
N ARG A 77 -8.58 -1.81 -2.81
CA ARG A 77 -9.65 -2.39 -3.63
C ARG A 77 -9.14 -3.42 -4.62
N ILE A 78 -7.83 -3.50 -4.83
CA ILE A 78 -7.23 -4.53 -5.68
C ILE A 78 -7.49 -5.91 -5.05
N GLU A 79 -7.91 -6.86 -5.87
CA GLU A 79 -8.03 -8.26 -5.48
C GLU A 79 -6.64 -8.83 -5.17
N VAL A 80 -6.53 -9.51 -4.04
CA VAL A 80 -5.29 -10.18 -3.62
C VAL A 80 -5.54 -11.68 -3.55
N PRO A 81 -4.50 -12.51 -3.71
CA PRO A 81 -4.64 -13.97 -3.62
C PRO A 81 -5.28 -14.43 -2.32
N ASP A 82 -5.97 -15.58 -2.37
CA ASP A 82 -6.71 -16.11 -1.22
C ASP A 82 -5.85 -16.53 -0.03
N TYR A 83 -4.54 -16.71 -0.20
CA TYR A 83 -3.65 -16.98 0.93
C TYR A 83 -3.28 -15.70 1.71
N VAL A 84 -3.64 -14.51 1.23
CA VAL A 84 -3.32 -13.24 1.91
C VAL A 84 -4.39 -12.95 2.96
N PHE A 85 -4.04 -13.07 4.24
CA PHE A 85 -4.97 -12.77 5.35
C PHE A 85 -4.89 -11.32 5.85
N SER A 86 -3.85 -10.57 5.49
CA SER A 86 -3.68 -9.14 5.81
C SER A 86 -4.57 -8.24 4.93
N GLN A 87 -5.87 -8.54 4.86
CA GLN A 87 -6.85 -7.81 4.06
C GLN A 87 -8.17 -7.63 4.81
N LYS A 88 -8.96 -6.64 4.39
CA LYS A 88 -10.26 -6.37 5.00
C LYS A 88 -11.20 -7.57 4.85
N GLY A 89 -11.86 -7.95 5.94
CA GLY A 89 -12.79 -9.08 5.97
C GLY A 89 -12.15 -10.42 6.27
N ARG A 90 -10.83 -10.46 6.55
CA ARG A 90 -10.12 -11.63 7.06
C ARG A 90 -9.43 -11.29 8.37
N SER A 91 -9.26 -12.29 9.22
CA SER A 91 -8.61 -12.15 10.53
C SER A 91 -7.38 -13.04 10.67
N TYR A 92 -6.57 -12.77 11.69
CA TYR A 92 -5.45 -13.64 12.06
C TYR A 92 -5.94 -15.02 12.54
N ALA A 93 -7.15 -15.11 13.09
CA ALA A 93 -7.77 -16.37 13.48
C ALA A 93 -8.11 -17.22 12.25
N ASP A 94 -8.67 -16.59 11.20
CA ASP A 94 -8.94 -17.27 9.93
C ASP A 94 -7.64 -17.80 9.28
N ASN A 95 -6.55 -17.03 9.39
CA ASN A 95 -5.23 -17.48 8.94
C ASN A 95 -4.79 -18.71 9.72
N ALA A 96 -4.89 -18.68 11.06
CA ALA A 96 -4.49 -19.79 11.91
C ALA A 96 -5.29 -21.07 11.60
N HIS A 97 -6.59 -20.94 11.31
CA HIS A 97 -7.44 -22.07 10.92
C HIS A 97 -6.95 -22.79 9.65
N GLN A 98 -6.32 -22.09 8.70
CA GLN A 98 -5.74 -22.73 7.50
C GLN A 98 -4.59 -23.69 7.81
N HIS A 99 -3.97 -23.57 8.98
CA HIS A 99 -2.81 -24.37 9.39
C HIS A 99 -3.16 -25.42 10.46
N VAL A 100 -4.45 -25.64 10.73
CA VAL A 100 -4.90 -26.67 11.68
C VAL A 100 -4.70 -28.05 11.06
N GLY A 101 -3.98 -28.92 11.76
CA GLY A 101 -3.73 -30.29 11.32
C GLY A 101 -2.35 -30.79 11.75
N ARG A 102 -1.98 -31.98 11.26
CA ARG A 102 -0.67 -32.58 11.53
C ARG A 102 0.14 -32.65 10.24
N HIS A 103 0.73 -31.52 9.87
CA HIS A 103 1.66 -31.42 8.75
C HIS A 103 2.83 -30.50 9.12
N PRO A 104 4.02 -30.69 8.50
CA PRO A 104 5.12 -29.76 8.66
C PRO A 104 4.73 -28.34 8.22
N VAL A 105 5.21 -27.33 8.94
CA VAL A 105 5.03 -25.92 8.59
C VAL A 105 6.37 -25.22 8.55
N ILE A 106 6.54 -24.28 7.61
CA ILE A 106 7.72 -23.43 7.51
C ILE A 106 7.30 -22.02 7.88
N LYS A 107 7.99 -21.43 8.85
CA LYS A 107 7.82 -20.03 9.22
C LYS A 107 8.94 -19.20 8.62
N THR A 108 8.59 -18.24 7.79
CA THR A 108 9.51 -17.25 7.24
C THR A 108 9.07 -15.85 7.67
N ASP A 109 10.04 -14.95 7.77
CA ASP A 109 9.80 -13.53 8.02
C ASP A 109 10.76 -12.68 7.18
N ILE A 110 10.32 -11.49 6.78
CA ILE A 110 11.12 -10.57 5.98
C ILE A 110 11.78 -9.56 6.91
N HIS A 111 13.10 -9.66 7.02
CA HIS A 111 13.88 -8.74 7.83
C HIS A 111 13.73 -7.29 7.33
N ARG A 112 13.31 -6.40 8.24
CA ARG A 112 13.13 -4.95 7.98
C ARG A 112 12.31 -4.69 6.71
N PHE A 113 11.15 -5.33 6.58
CA PHE A 113 10.26 -5.21 5.42
C PHE A 113 10.15 -3.77 4.89
N TYR A 114 9.67 -2.80 5.69
CA TYR A 114 9.50 -1.41 5.21
C TYR A 114 10.81 -0.75 4.74
N PRO A 115 11.91 -0.72 5.52
CA PRO A 115 13.19 -0.22 5.03
C PRO A 115 13.77 -0.96 3.81
N SER A 116 13.41 -2.24 3.63
CA SER A 116 13.92 -3.05 2.52
C SER A 116 13.21 -2.77 1.18
N VAL A 117 12.04 -2.12 1.19
CA VAL A 117 11.32 -1.73 -0.03
C VAL A 117 12.02 -0.54 -0.68
N SER A 118 12.78 -0.79 -1.74
CA SER A 118 13.49 0.26 -2.48
C SER A 118 12.60 0.97 -3.51
N ARG A 119 12.98 2.19 -3.88
CA ARG A 119 12.35 2.94 -4.98
C ARG A 119 12.33 2.12 -6.29
N ALA A 120 13.38 1.35 -6.56
CA ALA A 120 13.47 0.52 -7.76
C ALA A 120 12.41 -0.60 -7.77
N MET A 121 12.13 -1.21 -6.62
CA MET A 121 11.07 -2.22 -6.49
C MET A 121 9.68 -1.62 -6.77
N VAL A 122 9.38 -0.47 -6.18
CA VAL A 122 8.10 0.23 -6.41
C VAL A 122 7.96 0.64 -7.88
N PHE A 123 9.02 1.20 -8.46
CA PHE A 123 9.04 1.56 -9.88
C PHE A 123 8.81 0.34 -10.78
N ARG A 124 9.50 -0.77 -10.49
CA ARG A 124 9.35 -2.04 -11.23
C ARG A 124 7.93 -2.56 -11.16
N MET A 125 7.30 -2.56 -10.00
CA MET A 125 5.90 -2.95 -9.82
C MET A 125 4.98 -2.13 -10.74
N PHE A 126 5.13 -0.80 -10.77
CA PHE A 126 4.31 0.02 -11.67
C PHE A 126 4.59 -0.22 -13.16
N ARG A 127 5.83 -0.54 -13.51
CA ARG A 127 6.26 -0.79 -14.89
C ARG A 127 5.86 -2.16 -15.42
N GLU A 128 5.84 -3.19 -14.58
CA GLU A 128 5.63 -4.59 -14.99
C GLU A 128 4.25 -5.12 -14.63
N ASP A 129 3.70 -4.74 -13.47
CA ASP A 129 2.39 -5.23 -13.02
C ASP A 129 1.27 -4.26 -13.42
N PHE A 130 1.48 -2.95 -13.23
CA PHE A 130 0.47 -1.93 -13.54
C PHE A 130 0.48 -1.47 -15.01
N CYS A 131 0.99 -2.26 -15.95
CA CYS A 131 1.14 -1.92 -17.37
C CYS A 131 0.35 -2.81 -18.31
#